data_AF-A0A7W7LX75-F1
#
_entry.id   AF-A0A7W7LX75-F1
#
_cell.length_a   1.000
_cell.length_b   1.000
_cell.length_c   1.000
_cell.angle_alpha   90.00
_cell.angle_beta   90.00
_cell.angle_gamma   90.00
#
_symmetry.space_group_name_H-M   'P 1'
#
loop_
_entity.id
_entity.type
_entity.pdbx_description
1 polymer ?
#
loop_
_entity_poly.entity_id
_entity_poly.type
_entity_poly.pdbx_seq_one_letter_code
_entity_poly.pdbx_strand_id
1 'polypeptide(L)'
;MSTEPLLEAPASVEVTYVGQEQPESWEAAVYLCGPTPTDPGKPSWRPSAVAALRTAWKGPGRLAVFLPEPAAGRSYPPYADQIVWEEEAMRRSDVVLFWIPREMNRLPGLVSNIKWGAWYDSGRAVLGAPPEAERMAYLLHFAEAFGVPVERTLQGAAGAALRAVGHGSHRTGGERAVPLAVWRSEPFQRWYATRRMAGCRLLDARVEWYERAPAPDADPAWLLTVTIAPGDGSAPSVCRLLSAQGQGMLM
;
A
#
# COMPACT_ATOMS: atom_id res chain seq x y z
N MET A 1 -26.44 -6.11 28.74
CA MET A 1 -25.58 -4.91 28.73
C MET A 1 -25.45 -4.46 27.29
N SER A 2 -25.86 -3.22 27.03
CA SER A 2 -26.10 -2.65 25.72
C SER A 2 -24.83 -2.62 24.86
N THR A 3 -24.89 -3.22 23.68
CA THR A 3 -24.00 -2.89 22.57
C THR A 3 -24.39 -1.49 22.07
N GLU A 4 -23.73 -0.46 22.60
CA GLU A 4 -23.66 0.81 21.86
C GLU A 4 -23.05 0.51 20.48
N PRO A 5 -23.68 0.96 19.38
CA PRO A 5 -23.01 0.92 18.09
C PRO A 5 -21.79 1.83 18.23
N LEU A 6 -20.58 1.26 18.09
CA LEU A 6 -19.40 2.05 17.77
C LEU A 6 -19.76 2.85 16.52
N LEU A 7 -20.05 4.14 16.69
CA LEU A 7 -20.26 5.06 15.58
C LEU A 7 -19.03 4.97 14.69
N GLU A 8 -19.17 4.37 13.52
CA GLU A 8 -18.10 4.29 12.54
C GLU A 8 -17.65 5.74 12.24
N ALA A 9 -16.36 6.01 12.43
CA ALA A 9 -15.81 7.33 12.18
C ALA A 9 -16.11 7.74 10.72
N PRO A 10 -16.44 9.01 10.46
CA PRO A 10 -16.77 9.45 9.12
C PRO A 10 -15.58 9.28 8.17
N ALA A 11 -15.88 9.01 6.91
CA ALA A 11 -14.88 8.89 5.85
C ALA A 11 -13.99 10.14 5.80
N SER A 12 -12.68 9.96 5.89
CA SER A 12 -11.68 11.02 5.82
C SER A 12 -10.47 10.58 5.00
N VAL A 13 -9.78 11.55 4.40
CA VAL A 13 -8.53 11.31 3.67
C VAL A 13 -7.44 12.18 4.26
N GLU A 14 -6.45 11.54 4.87
CA GLU A 14 -5.31 12.19 5.49
C GLU A 14 -4.07 12.01 4.62
N VAL A 15 -3.39 13.12 4.32
CA VAL A 15 -2.22 13.12 3.44
C VAL A 15 -0.97 13.26 4.29
N THR A 16 -0.04 12.33 4.12
CA THR A 16 1.27 12.36 4.77
C THR A 16 2.35 12.54 3.71
N TYR A 17 3.11 13.62 3.85
CA TYR A 17 4.21 13.97 2.95
C TYR A 17 5.53 13.37 3.44
N VAL A 18 6.52 13.29 2.55
CA VAL A 18 7.85 12.78 2.90
C VAL A 18 8.43 13.54 4.10
N GLY A 19 9.04 12.81 5.03
CA GLY A 19 9.61 13.36 6.26
C GLY A 19 8.61 13.67 7.38
N GLN A 20 7.31 13.46 7.15
CA GLN A 20 6.30 13.53 8.22
C GLN A 20 6.08 12.17 8.87
N GLU A 21 5.67 12.21 10.14
CA GLU A 21 5.20 11.02 10.85
C GLU A 21 3.91 10.49 10.23
N GLN A 22 3.81 9.17 10.15
CA GLN A 22 2.63 8.50 9.62
C GLN A 22 1.52 8.42 10.69
N PRO A 23 0.23 8.41 10.31
CA PRO A 23 -0.85 8.32 11.28
C PRO A 23 -0.75 7.04 12.13
N GLU A 24 -1.17 7.12 13.40
CA GLU A 24 -1.12 5.97 14.33
C GLU A 24 -2.15 4.87 14.00
N SER A 25 -3.14 5.17 13.18
CA SER A 25 -4.17 4.23 12.75
C SER A 25 -4.77 4.64 11.40
N TRP A 26 -5.26 3.66 10.65
CA TRP A 26 -6.05 3.88 9.44
C TRP A 26 -6.83 2.62 9.06
N GLU A 27 -7.81 2.79 8.19
CA GLU A 27 -8.60 1.71 7.62
C GLU A 27 -7.97 1.23 6.31
N ALA A 28 -7.42 2.16 5.52
CA ALA A 28 -6.72 1.86 4.29
C ALA A 28 -5.56 2.83 4.06
N ALA A 29 -4.54 2.38 3.33
CA ALA A 29 -3.38 3.18 2.95
C ALA A 29 -3.08 3.08 1.45
N VAL A 30 -2.85 4.22 0.80
CA VAL A 30 -2.46 4.32 -0.61
C VAL A 30 -1.17 5.13 -0.73
N TYR A 31 -0.16 4.60 -1.40
CA TYR A 31 1.02 5.35 -1.79
C TYR A 31 0.90 5.84 -3.24
N LEU A 32 1.19 7.13 -3.48
CA LEU A 32 1.17 7.73 -4.81
C LEU A 32 2.55 7.70 -5.47
N CYS A 33 2.81 6.62 -6.22
CA CYS A 33 4.04 6.39 -6.95
C CYS A 33 3.98 6.97 -8.36
N GLY A 34 5.09 7.53 -8.82
CA GLY A 34 5.21 8.08 -10.16
C GLY A 34 6.27 9.18 -10.22
N PRO A 35 6.58 9.68 -11.42
CA PRO A 35 7.57 10.72 -11.57
C PRO A 35 7.09 12.05 -10.97
N THR A 36 8.04 12.80 -10.43
CA THR A 36 7.83 14.16 -9.91
C THR A 36 8.46 15.16 -10.88
N PRO A 37 7.73 16.20 -11.33
CA PRO A 37 8.32 17.27 -12.13
C PRO A 37 9.48 17.93 -11.40
N THR A 38 10.60 18.18 -12.09
CA THR A 38 11.74 18.93 -11.56
C THR A 38 11.63 20.43 -11.81
N ASP A 39 10.74 20.83 -12.72
CA ASP A 39 10.42 22.21 -13.05
C ASP A 39 9.35 22.75 -12.09
N PRO A 40 9.66 23.76 -11.25
CA PRO A 40 8.70 24.36 -10.31
C PRO A 40 7.49 24.99 -10.99
N GLY A 41 7.60 25.36 -12.28
CA GLY A 41 6.50 25.92 -13.07
C GLY A 41 5.49 24.87 -13.56
N LYS A 42 5.78 23.58 -13.38
CA LYS A 42 4.89 22.48 -13.77
C LYS A 42 4.29 21.82 -12.54
N PRO A 43 2.96 21.90 -12.35
CA PRO A 43 2.34 21.31 -11.18
C PRO A 43 2.48 19.80 -11.18
N SER A 44 2.67 19.23 -9.98
CA SER A 44 2.56 17.79 -9.78
C SER A 44 1.14 17.30 -10.07
N TRP A 45 1.02 16.05 -10.51
CA TRP A 45 -0.27 15.37 -10.69
C TRP A 45 -0.87 14.88 -9.36
N ARG A 46 -0.06 14.80 -8.29
CA ARG A 46 -0.47 14.22 -6.99
C ARG A 46 -1.61 14.98 -6.30
N PRO A 47 -1.65 16.33 -6.29
CA PRO A 47 -2.82 17.05 -5.76
C PRO A 47 -4.14 16.67 -6.43
N SER A 48 -4.14 16.49 -7.76
CA SER A 48 -5.32 16.02 -8.50
C SER A 48 -5.69 14.58 -8.15
N ALA A 49 -4.70 13.70 -7.93
CA ALA A 49 -4.93 12.33 -7.48
C ALA A 49 -5.55 12.29 -6.07
N VAL A 50 -5.02 13.09 -5.14
CA VAL A 50 -5.55 13.25 -3.77
C VAL A 50 -6.99 13.78 -3.82
N ALA A 51 -7.28 14.76 -4.68
CA ALA A 51 -8.63 15.26 -4.87
C ALA A 51 -9.57 14.15 -5.37
N ALA A 52 -9.15 13.35 -6.36
CA ALA A 52 -9.93 12.22 -6.84
C ALA A 52 -10.20 11.18 -5.74
N LEU A 53 -9.18 10.83 -4.94
CA LEU A 53 -9.32 9.94 -3.79
C LEU A 53 -10.29 10.51 -2.73
N ARG A 54 -10.19 11.80 -2.41
CA ARG A 54 -11.11 12.49 -1.48
C ARG A 54 -12.55 12.45 -1.94
N THR A 55 -12.79 12.72 -3.23
CA THR A 55 -14.13 12.69 -3.79
C THR A 55 -14.72 11.29 -3.75
N ALA A 56 -13.93 10.27 -4.08
CA ALA A 56 -14.39 8.91 -4.27
C ALA A 56 -14.35 8.03 -3.00
N TRP A 57 -13.58 8.37 -1.97
CA TRP A 57 -13.55 7.60 -0.73
C TRP A 57 -14.89 7.70 0.00
N LYS A 58 -15.47 6.53 0.27
CA LYS A 58 -16.74 6.33 1.01
C LYS A 58 -16.63 5.22 2.05
N GLY A 59 -15.44 4.67 2.28
CA GLY A 59 -15.22 3.67 3.30
C GLY A 59 -15.28 4.27 4.71
N PRO A 60 -15.42 3.43 5.75
CA PRO A 60 -15.35 3.88 7.12
C PRO A 60 -13.97 4.49 7.42
N GLY A 61 -13.96 5.54 8.25
CA GLY A 61 -12.74 6.12 8.80
C GLY A 61 -11.75 6.71 7.78
N ARG A 62 -10.47 6.61 8.12
CA ARG A 62 -9.33 7.25 7.48
C ARG A 62 -8.74 6.39 6.35
N LEU A 63 -8.65 7.02 5.18
CA LEU A 63 -7.72 6.66 4.12
C LEU A 63 -6.42 7.46 4.30
N ALA A 64 -5.32 6.80 4.64
CA ALA A 64 -3.99 7.40 4.64
C ALA A 64 -3.44 7.45 3.21
N VAL A 65 -2.93 8.60 2.79
CA VAL A 65 -2.35 8.81 1.45
C VAL A 65 -0.94 9.33 1.57
N PHE A 66 0.03 8.54 1.12
CA PHE A 66 1.45 8.83 1.24
C PHE A 66 2.01 9.44 -0.06
N LEU A 67 2.66 10.59 0.08
CA LEU A 67 3.25 11.34 -1.03
C LEU A 67 4.78 11.46 -0.85
N PRO A 68 5.59 11.10 -1.86
CA PRO A 68 7.05 11.29 -1.82
C PRO A 68 7.49 12.75 -1.97
N GLU A 69 6.57 13.67 -2.21
CA GLU A 69 6.85 15.11 -2.28
C GLU A 69 6.75 15.73 -0.89
N PRO A 70 7.52 16.80 -0.57
CA PRO A 70 7.34 17.53 0.67
C PRO A 70 6.04 18.32 0.63
N ALA A 71 5.52 18.66 1.81
CA ALA A 71 4.39 19.59 1.91
C ALA A 71 4.76 20.96 1.31
N ALA A 72 3.75 21.71 0.86
CA ALA A 72 3.96 23.03 0.27
C ALA A 72 4.82 23.93 1.18
N GLY A 73 5.87 24.53 0.61
CA GLY A 73 6.80 25.39 1.34
C GLY A 73 7.83 24.65 2.21
N ARG A 74 7.89 23.31 2.16
CA ARG A 74 8.92 22.51 2.84
C ARG A 74 9.96 21.99 1.85
N SER A 75 11.18 21.80 2.35
CA SER A 75 12.26 21.15 1.61
C SER A 75 12.19 19.63 1.75
N TYR A 76 12.77 18.92 0.77
CA TYR A 76 13.01 17.49 0.91
C TYR A 76 13.96 17.23 2.10
N PRO A 77 13.77 16.10 2.82
CA PRO A 77 14.80 15.62 3.73
C PRO A 77 16.05 15.18 2.95
N PRO A 78 17.17 14.88 3.64
CA PRO A 78 18.34 14.27 2.99
C PRO A 78 17.92 13.06 2.15
N TYR A 79 18.55 12.89 0.99
CA TYR A 79 18.10 11.90 -0.02
C TYR A 79 18.05 10.46 0.52
N ALA A 80 18.98 10.09 1.40
CA ALA A 80 18.96 8.79 2.07
C ALA A 80 17.71 8.60 2.93
N ASP A 81 17.32 9.63 3.69
CA ASP A 81 16.13 9.60 4.55
C ASP A 81 14.84 9.61 3.72
N GLN A 82 14.85 10.30 2.57
CA GLN A 82 13.77 10.23 1.59
C GLN A 82 13.55 8.80 1.10
N ILE A 83 14.63 8.09 0.70
CA ILE A 83 14.53 6.71 0.24
C ILE A 83 13.92 5.82 1.33
N VAL A 84 14.46 5.90 2.56
CA VAL A 84 13.97 5.12 3.70
C VAL A 84 12.49 5.38 3.97
N TRP A 85 12.08 6.65 3.97
CA TRP A 85 10.67 7.01 4.18
C TRP A 85 9.77 6.48 3.07
N GLU A 86 10.20 6.60 1.80
CA GLU A 86 9.42 6.14 0.65
C GLU A 86 9.25 4.62 0.64
N GLU A 87 10.31 3.87 0.92
CA GLU A 87 10.26 2.41 1.02
C GLU A 87 9.32 1.95 2.15
N GLU A 88 9.41 2.60 3.32
CA GLU A 88 8.55 2.30 4.45
C GLU A 88 7.08 2.64 4.17
N ALA A 89 6.81 3.79 3.57
CA ALA A 89 5.45 4.20 3.20
C ALA A 89 4.84 3.27 2.15
N MET A 90 5.61 2.83 1.14
CA MET A 90 5.17 1.82 0.17
C MET A 90 4.91 0.49 0.86
N ARG A 91 5.83 0.02 1.73
CA ARG A 91 5.71 -1.24 2.47
C ARG A 91 4.40 -1.35 3.25
N ARG A 92 4.02 -0.27 3.94
CA ARG A 92 2.81 -0.17 4.77
C ARG A 92 1.53 0.12 3.98
N SER A 93 1.64 0.45 2.70
CA SER A 93 0.47 0.73 1.88
C SER A 93 -0.24 -0.55 1.46
N ASP A 94 -1.57 -0.47 1.43
CA ASP A 94 -2.43 -1.53 0.90
C ASP A 94 -2.44 -1.51 -0.61
N VAL A 95 -2.31 -0.32 -1.20
CA VAL A 95 -2.16 -0.12 -2.63
C VAL A 95 -1.00 0.82 -2.92
N VAL A 96 -0.20 0.46 -3.92
CA VAL A 96 0.76 1.37 -4.55
C VAL A 96 0.17 1.77 -5.89
N LEU A 97 -0.37 3.00 -5.96
CA LEU A 97 -0.92 3.56 -7.18
C LEU A 97 0.22 4.20 -7.97
N PHE A 98 0.57 3.58 -9.09
CA PHE A 98 1.51 4.13 -10.06
C PHE A 98 0.75 5.02 -11.05
N TRP A 99 1.03 6.32 -11.09
CA TRP A 99 0.62 7.18 -12.20
C TRP A 99 1.86 7.63 -12.97
N ILE A 100 1.97 7.22 -14.23
CA ILE A 100 3.17 7.41 -15.06
C ILE A 100 2.79 8.18 -16.33
N PRO A 101 2.66 9.52 -16.27
CA PRO A 101 2.43 10.38 -17.43
C PRO A 101 3.78 10.68 -18.11
N ARG A 102 4.46 9.62 -18.56
CA ARG A 102 5.85 9.70 -19.02
C ARG A 102 5.97 10.49 -20.30
N GLU A 103 6.79 11.53 -20.24
CA GLU A 103 7.29 12.30 -21.38
C GLU A 103 8.82 12.26 -21.27
N MET A 104 9.52 11.58 -22.18
CA MET A 104 10.93 11.20 -21.97
C MET A 104 11.86 12.40 -21.76
N ASN A 105 11.54 13.53 -22.39
CA ASN A 105 12.35 14.74 -22.31
C ASN A 105 12.13 15.55 -21.03
N ARG A 106 11.05 15.32 -20.28
CA ARG A 106 10.61 16.20 -19.18
C ARG A 106 10.27 15.47 -17.90
N LEU A 107 9.72 14.27 -18.01
CA LEU A 107 9.22 13.48 -16.91
C LEU A 107 9.48 11.98 -17.15
N PRO A 108 10.76 11.56 -17.27
CA PRO A 108 11.11 10.21 -17.71
C PRO A 108 10.75 9.10 -16.70
N GLY A 109 10.64 9.41 -15.40
CA GLY A 109 10.22 8.45 -14.37
C GLY A 109 11.11 7.21 -14.25
N LEU A 110 12.43 7.42 -14.23
CA LEU A 110 13.42 6.34 -14.14
C LEU A 110 13.30 5.53 -12.84
N VAL A 111 13.21 6.21 -11.68
CA VAL A 111 13.02 5.56 -10.37
C VAL A 111 11.67 4.83 -10.30
N SER A 112 10.64 5.34 -10.99
CA SER A 112 9.34 4.67 -11.06
C SER A 112 9.43 3.30 -11.73
N ASN A 113 10.40 3.05 -12.62
CA ASN A 113 10.62 1.71 -13.20
C ASN A 113 11.17 0.71 -12.17
N ILE A 114 12.12 1.13 -11.33
CA ILE A 114 12.66 0.29 -10.26
C ILE A 114 11.55 -0.05 -9.26
N LYS A 115 10.78 0.97 -8.85
CA LYS A 115 9.63 0.77 -7.98
C LYS A 115 8.57 -0.12 -8.61
N TRP A 116 8.29 0.02 -9.91
CA TRP A 116 7.38 -0.87 -10.61
C TRP A 116 7.88 -2.32 -10.52
N GLY A 117 9.15 -2.54 -10.85
CA GLY A 117 9.82 -3.84 -10.80
C GLY A 117 9.77 -4.53 -9.43
N ALA A 118 9.75 -3.76 -8.35
CA ALA A 118 9.66 -4.28 -6.98
C ALA A 118 8.22 -4.55 -6.51
N TRP A 119 7.19 -4.12 -7.25
CA TRP A 119 5.82 -4.04 -6.73
C TRP A 119 4.72 -4.59 -7.65
N TYR A 120 4.97 -4.81 -8.95
CA TYR A 120 3.93 -5.24 -9.88
C TYR A 120 3.28 -6.57 -9.50
N ASP A 121 4.03 -7.51 -8.92
CA ASP A 121 3.58 -8.85 -8.52
C ASP A 121 3.11 -8.93 -7.05
N SER A 122 3.24 -7.83 -6.30
CA SER A 122 2.90 -7.78 -4.86
C SER A 122 1.42 -7.95 -4.52
N GLY A 123 0.55 -8.03 -5.52
CA GLY A 123 -0.92 -7.98 -5.38
C GLY A 123 -1.48 -6.60 -5.01
N ARG A 124 -0.63 -5.59 -4.84
CA ARG A 124 -0.98 -4.25 -4.33
C ARG A 124 -0.79 -3.13 -5.35
N ALA A 125 -0.22 -3.43 -6.51
CA ALA A 125 -0.02 -2.42 -7.55
C ALA A 125 -1.32 -2.07 -8.26
N VAL A 126 -1.43 -0.80 -8.65
CA VAL A 126 -2.36 -0.30 -9.68
C VAL A 126 -1.53 0.52 -10.64
N LEU A 127 -1.67 0.29 -11.95
CA LEU A 127 -0.98 1.06 -12.98
C LEU A 127 -1.94 2.04 -13.64
N GLY A 128 -1.53 3.30 -13.71
CA GLY A 128 -2.20 4.33 -14.46
C GLY A 128 -1.21 5.05 -15.36
N ALA A 129 -1.61 5.27 -16.62
CA ALA A 129 -0.84 6.08 -17.54
C ALA A 129 -1.75 6.64 -18.64
N PRO A 130 -1.63 7.93 -18.99
CA PRO A 130 -2.39 8.48 -20.08
C PRO A 130 -2.00 7.79 -21.41
N PRO A 131 -2.90 7.71 -22.41
CA PRO A 131 -2.65 6.98 -23.66
C PRO A 131 -1.36 7.39 -24.39
N GLU A 132 -0.99 8.66 -24.30
CA GLU A 132 0.19 9.27 -24.91
C GLU A 132 1.51 9.02 -24.14
N ALA A 133 1.45 8.39 -22.96
CA ALA A 133 2.65 8.14 -22.16
C ALA A 133 3.66 7.27 -22.93
N GLU A 134 4.89 7.77 -23.01
CA GLU A 134 5.95 7.14 -23.78
C GLU A 134 6.48 5.87 -23.10
N ARG A 135 7.03 4.93 -23.88
CA ARG A 135 7.79 3.77 -23.38
C ARG A 135 7.06 2.92 -22.32
N MET A 136 5.74 2.77 -22.45
CA MET A 136 4.93 2.01 -21.49
C MET A 136 4.82 0.51 -21.77
N ALA A 137 5.25 0.03 -22.94
CA ALA A 137 5.05 -1.35 -23.39
C ALA A 137 5.54 -2.40 -22.37
N TYR A 138 6.71 -2.20 -21.77
CA TYR A 138 7.27 -3.16 -20.81
C TYR A 138 6.51 -3.18 -19.48
N LEU A 139 6.03 -2.03 -19.01
CA LEU A 139 5.23 -1.94 -17.79
C LEU A 139 3.86 -2.60 -18.01
N LEU A 140 3.25 -2.35 -19.18
CA LEU A 140 1.98 -2.96 -19.56
C LEU A 140 2.08 -4.48 -19.71
N HIS A 141 3.19 -5.00 -20.24
CA HIS A 141 3.44 -6.44 -20.33
C HIS A 141 3.36 -7.13 -18.96
N PHE A 142 4.06 -6.61 -17.95
CA PHE A 142 3.98 -7.16 -16.59
C PHE A 142 2.61 -6.93 -15.94
N ALA A 143 1.98 -5.79 -16.22
CA ALA A 143 0.64 -5.54 -15.71
C ALA A 143 -0.36 -6.58 -16.23
N GLU A 144 -0.28 -6.94 -17.52
CA GLU A 144 -1.08 -8.01 -18.11
C GLU A 144 -0.75 -9.37 -17.50
N ALA A 145 0.54 -9.75 -17.47
CA ALA A 145 0.99 -11.05 -16.98
C ALA A 145 0.58 -11.35 -15.52
N PHE A 146 0.53 -10.31 -14.67
CA PHE A 146 0.16 -10.44 -13.25
C PHE A 146 -1.25 -9.94 -12.94
N GLY A 147 -2.03 -9.57 -13.98
CA GLY A 147 -3.37 -9.02 -13.83
C GLY A 147 -3.41 -7.78 -12.91
N VAL A 148 -2.45 -6.88 -13.04
CA VAL A 148 -2.47 -5.57 -12.37
C VAL A 148 -3.50 -4.69 -13.07
N PRO A 149 -4.41 -4.02 -12.33
CA PRO A 149 -5.36 -3.09 -12.94
C PRO A 149 -4.63 -1.96 -13.69
N VAL A 150 -5.03 -1.72 -14.94
CA VAL A 150 -4.48 -0.65 -15.79
C VAL A 150 -5.56 0.37 -16.11
N GLU A 151 -5.28 1.64 -15.85
CA GLU A 151 -6.20 2.75 -16.06
C GLU A 151 -5.57 3.84 -16.95
N ARG A 152 -6.38 4.45 -17.81
CA ARG A 152 -5.90 5.49 -18.77
C ARG A 152 -6.11 6.92 -18.30
N THR A 153 -6.77 7.10 -17.17
CA THR A 153 -7.01 8.42 -16.56
C THR A 153 -6.62 8.38 -15.09
N LEU A 154 -6.23 9.54 -14.56
CA LEU A 154 -5.85 9.65 -13.15
C LEU A 154 -7.04 9.33 -12.22
N GLN A 155 -8.25 9.73 -12.62
CA GLN A 155 -9.48 9.41 -11.90
C GLN A 155 -9.78 7.90 -11.94
N GLY A 156 -9.58 7.25 -13.09
CA GLY A 156 -9.71 5.79 -13.22
C GLY A 156 -8.73 5.07 -12.30
N ALA A 157 -7.46 5.49 -12.29
CA ALA A 157 -6.42 4.93 -11.43
C ALA A 157 -6.74 5.10 -9.93
N ALA A 158 -7.21 6.27 -9.52
CA ALA A 158 -7.68 6.51 -8.16
C ALA A 158 -8.88 5.59 -7.82
N GLY A 159 -9.84 5.45 -8.73
CA GLY A 159 -10.97 4.54 -8.58
C GLY A 159 -10.54 3.08 -8.46
N ALA A 160 -9.57 2.61 -9.26
CA ALA A 160 -9.02 1.27 -9.17
C ALA A 160 -8.32 1.01 -7.83
N ALA A 161 -7.55 1.99 -7.33
CA ALA A 161 -6.95 1.89 -6.01
C ALA A 161 -8.01 1.78 -4.90
N LEU A 162 -9.08 2.57 -4.98
CA LEU A 162 -10.17 2.50 -4.01
C LEU A 162 -10.95 1.18 -4.07
N ARG A 163 -11.17 0.62 -5.27
CA ARG A 163 -11.76 -0.72 -5.42
C ARG A 163 -10.86 -1.80 -4.79
N ALA A 164 -9.55 -1.69 -4.95
CA ALA A 164 -8.60 -2.64 -4.38
C ALA A 164 -8.54 -2.60 -2.84
N VAL A 165 -8.60 -1.42 -2.22
CA VAL A 165 -8.68 -1.32 -0.74
C VAL A 165 -10.06 -1.71 -0.21
N GLY A 166 -11.13 -1.50 -0.99
CA GLY A 166 -12.51 -1.78 -0.58
C GLY A 166 -12.93 -0.96 0.64
N HIS A 167 -13.60 -1.59 1.62
CA HIS A 167 -14.03 -0.92 2.85
C HIS A 167 -12.90 -0.65 3.87
N GLY A 168 -11.63 -0.93 3.54
CA GLY A 168 -10.55 -0.89 4.52
C GLY A 168 -10.73 -1.91 5.65
N SER A 169 -9.92 -1.78 6.70
CA SER A 169 -10.05 -2.45 7.99
C SER A 169 -9.17 -1.71 8.99
N HIS A 170 -9.75 -1.32 10.12
CA HIS A 170 -9.04 -0.55 11.15
C HIS A 170 -7.81 -1.30 11.64
N ARG A 171 -6.64 -0.66 11.56
CA ARG A 171 -5.35 -1.20 12.01
C ARG A 171 -4.56 -0.13 12.75
N THR A 172 -3.89 -0.52 13.82
CA THR A 172 -3.03 0.34 14.65
C THR A 172 -1.67 -0.30 14.91
N GLY A 173 -0.70 0.50 15.38
CA GLY A 173 0.66 0.03 15.65
C GLY A 173 1.29 -0.77 14.50
N GLY A 174 1.79 -1.98 14.81
CA GLY A 174 2.39 -2.88 13.82
C GLY A 174 1.39 -3.54 12.87
N GLU A 175 0.08 -3.55 13.18
CA GLU A 175 -0.96 -4.09 12.28
C GLU A 175 -0.99 -3.33 10.94
N ARG A 176 -0.63 -2.05 10.98
CA ARG A 176 -0.51 -1.17 9.81
C ARG A 176 0.54 -1.64 8.79
N ALA A 177 1.44 -2.52 9.19
CA ALA A 177 2.43 -3.13 8.31
C ALA A 177 1.90 -4.36 7.56
N VAL A 178 0.72 -4.87 7.93
CA VAL A 178 0.08 -6.02 7.27
C VAL A 178 -0.91 -5.50 6.23
N PRO A 179 -0.66 -5.70 4.92
CA PRO A 179 -1.57 -5.21 3.89
C PRO A 179 -2.94 -5.88 3.96
N LEU A 180 -4.00 -5.19 3.50
CA LEU A 180 -5.39 -5.66 3.63
C LEU A 180 -5.64 -7.08 3.12
N ALA A 181 -5.01 -7.47 2.00
CA ALA A 181 -5.19 -8.82 1.45
C ALA A 181 -4.70 -9.92 2.40
N VAL A 182 -3.57 -9.70 3.08
CA VAL A 182 -3.05 -10.63 4.09
C VAL A 182 -3.85 -10.49 5.38
N TRP A 183 -4.12 -9.24 5.81
CA TRP A 183 -4.88 -8.95 7.02
C TRP A 183 -6.23 -9.63 7.03
N ARG A 184 -6.97 -9.61 5.91
CA ARG A 184 -8.31 -10.20 5.81
C ARG A 184 -8.32 -11.71 5.70
N SER A 185 -7.17 -12.34 5.40
CA SER A 185 -7.11 -13.79 5.19
C SER A 185 -7.40 -14.56 6.47
N GLU A 186 -8.10 -15.69 6.34
CA GLU A 186 -8.44 -16.55 7.49
C GLU A 186 -7.16 -17.06 8.21
N PRO A 187 -6.12 -17.55 7.52
CA PRO A 187 -4.88 -17.99 8.15
C PRO A 187 -4.22 -16.91 9.01
N PHE A 188 -4.18 -15.67 8.53
CA PHE A 188 -3.60 -14.57 9.29
C PHE A 188 -4.47 -14.22 10.51
N GLN A 189 -5.78 -14.07 10.34
CA GLN A 189 -6.68 -13.70 11.44
C GLN A 189 -6.69 -14.77 12.55
N ARG A 190 -6.70 -16.06 12.19
CA ARG A 190 -6.63 -17.16 13.15
C ARG A 190 -5.32 -17.16 13.93
N TRP A 191 -4.20 -16.98 13.22
CA TRP A 191 -2.89 -16.88 13.85
C TRP A 191 -2.81 -15.67 14.79
N TYR A 192 -3.26 -14.50 14.32
CA TYR A 192 -3.16 -13.24 15.05
C TYR A 192 -4.05 -13.23 16.29
N ALA A 193 -5.27 -13.78 16.21
CA ALA A 193 -6.15 -13.97 17.37
C ALA A 193 -5.47 -14.80 18.46
N THR A 194 -4.80 -15.91 18.08
CA THR A 194 -4.04 -16.74 19.01
C THR A 194 -2.90 -15.96 19.67
N ARG A 195 -2.17 -15.14 18.90
CA ARG A 195 -1.09 -14.30 19.45
C ARG A 195 -1.62 -13.25 20.42
N ARG A 196 -2.74 -12.59 20.08
CA ARG A 196 -3.38 -11.60 20.96
C ARG A 196 -3.88 -12.21 22.25
N MET A 197 -4.47 -13.41 22.20
CA MET A 197 -4.90 -14.14 23.41
C MET A 197 -3.72 -14.50 24.32
N ALA A 198 -2.54 -14.76 23.74
CA ALA A 198 -1.30 -14.96 24.49
C ALA A 198 -0.66 -13.64 24.98
N GLY A 199 -1.34 -12.50 24.82
CA GLY A 199 -0.84 -11.18 25.22
C GLY A 199 0.23 -10.59 24.30
N CYS A 200 0.51 -11.22 23.15
CA CYS A 200 1.50 -10.71 22.21
C CYS A 200 0.98 -9.48 21.44
N ARG A 201 1.89 -8.55 21.11
CA ARG A 201 1.65 -7.40 20.24
C ARG A 201 2.44 -7.53 18.95
N LEU A 202 1.78 -7.27 17.81
CA LEU A 202 2.44 -7.15 16.52
C LEU A 202 3.16 -5.80 16.44
N LEU A 203 4.46 -5.82 16.19
CA LEU A 203 5.28 -4.61 16.05
C LEU A 203 5.51 -4.24 14.59
N ASP A 204 5.70 -5.24 13.72
CA ASP A 204 5.93 -5.03 12.30
C ASP A 204 5.62 -6.29 11.48
N ALA A 205 5.44 -6.12 10.17
CA ALA A 205 5.21 -7.22 9.23
C ALA A 205 5.74 -6.88 7.83
N ARG A 206 6.39 -7.82 7.14
CA ARG A 206 6.86 -7.66 5.76
C ARG A 206 6.41 -8.84 4.92
N VAL A 207 5.68 -8.56 3.84
CA VAL A 207 5.34 -9.55 2.83
C VAL A 207 6.59 -9.82 1.99
N GLU A 208 7.09 -11.05 2.05
CA GLU A 208 8.26 -11.50 1.29
C GLU A 208 7.87 -12.14 -0.04
N TRP A 209 6.67 -12.72 -0.09
CA TRP A 209 6.09 -13.32 -1.29
C TRP A 209 4.56 -13.26 -1.20
N TYR A 210 3.91 -13.09 -2.35
CA TYR A 210 2.47 -13.02 -2.48
C TYR A 210 2.03 -13.67 -3.79
N GLU A 211 0.93 -14.41 -3.70
CA GLU A 211 0.20 -14.93 -4.86
C GLU A 211 -1.29 -14.63 -4.65
N ARG A 212 -1.91 -14.05 -5.69
CA ARG A 212 -3.32 -13.68 -5.65
C ARG A 212 -4.17 -14.93 -5.46
N ALA A 213 -5.27 -14.79 -4.71
CA ALA A 213 -6.26 -15.85 -4.58
C ALA A 213 -6.74 -16.34 -5.96
N PRO A 214 -6.88 -17.67 -6.16
CA PRO A 214 -7.30 -18.25 -7.43
C PRO A 214 -8.77 -18.00 -7.75
N ALA A 215 -9.57 -17.62 -6.74
CA ALA A 215 -10.99 -17.29 -6.86
C ALA A 215 -11.36 -16.15 -5.88
N PRO A 216 -12.46 -15.41 -6.12
CA PRO A 216 -12.88 -14.30 -5.26
C PRO A 216 -13.09 -14.65 -3.78
N ASP A 217 -13.55 -15.87 -3.51
CA ASP A 217 -13.86 -16.35 -2.15
C ASP A 217 -12.71 -17.15 -1.51
N ALA A 218 -11.57 -17.27 -2.20
CA ALA A 218 -10.39 -17.95 -1.69
C ALA A 218 -9.41 -16.97 -1.05
N ASP A 219 -8.59 -17.47 -0.12
CA ASP A 219 -7.50 -16.69 0.46
C ASP A 219 -6.28 -16.65 -0.47
N PRO A 220 -5.53 -15.52 -0.49
CA PRO A 220 -4.25 -15.46 -1.18
C PRO A 220 -3.21 -16.32 -0.47
N ALA A 221 -2.21 -16.79 -1.22
CA ALA A 221 -1.02 -17.39 -0.63
C ALA A 221 0.04 -16.30 -0.39
N TRP A 222 0.76 -16.40 0.72
CA TRP A 222 1.75 -15.41 1.11
C TRP A 222 2.80 -15.98 2.05
N LEU A 223 3.99 -15.37 2.02
CA LEU A 223 5.05 -15.51 3.02
C LEU A 223 5.20 -14.17 3.73
N LEU A 224 5.02 -14.16 5.05
CA LEU A 224 5.05 -12.96 5.88
C LEU A 224 6.11 -13.11 6.97
N THR A 225 7.09 -12.20 7.01
CA THR A 225 7.97 -12.03 8.17
C THR A 225 7.30 -11.08 9.14
N VAL A 226 7.14 -11.45 10.41
CA VAL A 226 6.54 -10.60 11.45
C VAL A 226 7.46 -10.43 12.64
N THR A 227 7.39 -9.26 13.27
CA THR A 227 8.08 -8.95 14.53
C THR A 227 7.04 -8.80 15.63
N ILE A 228 7.20 -9.54 16.73
CA ILE A 228 6.20 -9.65 17.79
C ILE A 228 6.86 -9.41 19.15
N ALA A 229 6.23 -8.60 19.98
CA ALA A 229 6.58 -8.46 21.39
C ALA A 229 5.65 -9.31 22.27
N PRO A 230 6.17 -10.22 23.08
CA PRO A 230 5.41 -10.89 24.14
C PRO A 230 4.84 -9.90 25.16
N GLY A 231 3.70 -10.24 25.77
CA GLY A 231 3.07 -9.42 26.80
C GLY A 231 3.77 -9.46 28.16
N ASP A 232 4.65 -10.45 28.36
CA ASP A 232 5.43 -10.66 29.59
C ASP A 232 6.70 -9.79 29.67
N GLY A 233 6.94 -8.93 28.67
CA GLY A 233 8.11 -8.03 28.62
C GLY A 233 9.38 -8.67 28.06
N SER A 234 9.32 -9.93 27.61
CA SER A 234 10.43 -10.58 26.92
C SER A 234 10.81 -9.85 25.62
N ALA A 235 12.04 -10.07 25.17
CA ALA A 235 12.53 -9.44 23.94
C ALA A 235 11.65 -9.77 22.73
N PRO A 236 11.47 -8.83 21.78
CA PRO A 236 10.75 -9.11 20.54
C PRO A 236 11.38 -10.26 19.76
N SER A 237 10.54 -11.05 19.11
CA SER A 237 10.96 -12.15 18.24
C SER A 237 10.52 -11.92 16.80
N VAL A 238 11.28 -12.47 15.86
CA VAL A 238 10.96 -12.44 14.43
C VAL A 238 10.57 -13.85 14.00
N CYS A 239 9.42 -14.01 13.36
CA CYS A 239 9.01 -15.30 12.79
C CYS A 239 8.49 -15.15 11.36
N ARG A 240 8.53 -16.27 10.61
CA ARG A 240 8.00 -16.35 9.25
C ARG A 240 6.75 -17.21 9.23
N LEU A 241 5.74 -16.72 8.55
CA LEU A 241 4.43 -17.32 8.42
C LEU A 241 4.18 -17.61 6.94
N LEU A 242 3.74 -18.82 6.62
CA LEU A 242 3.40 -19.23 5.27
C LEU A 242 1.93 -19.67 5.24
N SER A 243 1.15 -19.10 4.32
CA SER A 243 -0.27 -19.41 4.15
C SER A 243 -0.56 -20.34 2.95
N ALA A 244 0.46 -20.77 2.21
CA ALA A 244 0.28 -21.65 1.07
C ALA A 244 -0.34 -22.99 1.52
N GLN A 245 -1.47 -23.36 0.93
CA GLN A 245 -2.01 -24.70 1.08
C GLN A 245 -1.10 -25.68 0.33
N GLY A 246 -0.71 -26.77 0.98
CA GLY A 246 0.24 -27.72 0.45
C GLY A 246 -0.14 -28.25 -0.94
N GLN A 247 0.69 -27.94 -1.93
CA GLN A 247 0.94 -28.80 -3.07
C GLN A 247 2.40 -29.22 -3.01
N GLY A 248 2.68 -30.40 -2.45
CA GLY A 248 3.89 -31.18 -2.70
C GLY A 248 5.23 -30.64 -2.16
N MET A 249 5.94 -31.52 -1.45
CA MET A 249 7.37 -31.49 -1.18
C MET A 249 8.23 -30.51 -2.01
N LEU A 250 8.93 -29.61 -1.33
CA LEU A 250 10.32 -29.32 -1.72
C LEU A 250 11.17 -30.44 -1.11
N MET A 251 11.43 -31.49 -1.91
CA MET A 251 12.63 -32.31 -1.75
C MET A 251 13.81 -31.57 -2.35
#